data_AF-L7VUN7-F1
#
_entry.id   AF-L7VUN7-F1
#
_cell.length_a   1.000
_cell.length_b   1.000
_cell.length_c   1.000
_cell.angle_alpha   90.00
_cell.angle_beta   90.00
_cell.angle_gamma   90.00
#
_symmetry.space_group_name_H-M   'P 1'
#
loop_
_entity.id
_entity.type
_entity.pdbx_description
1 polymer ?
#
loop_
_entity_poly.entity_id
_entity_poly.type
_entity_poly.pdbx_seq_one_letter_code
_entity_poly.pdbx_strand_id
1 'polypeptide(L)'
;CVITKSNRRQCHSCRLQKCLSIGMRRELIMSDEAVEKRRMQIRRKKMQEEPVTLSPQQEAVIQELLTAHHKTFDMTCAHFIQFRPLDRDQKSKSRCAGEPNSSRLTYTTTHEDAVQQTISFVSPSFPYFSIHSPETTEKTRHKSAIFTSLPHFTDLTTYMIKNVINFGKTLTMFRALIIDDQISLLK
;
A
#
# COMPACT_ATOMS: atom_id res chain seq x y z
N CYS A 1 28.50 33.94 -16.43
CA CYS A 1 28.95 32.77 -15.64
C CYS A 1 29.70 31.80 -16.56
N VAL A 2 30.69 31.07 -16.06
CA VAL A 2 31.34 29.99 -16.82
C VAL A 2 30.35 28.82 -16.93
N ILE A 3 29.89 28.52 -18.15
CA ILE A 3 28.91 27.45 -18.40
C ILE A 3 29.62 26.12 -18.56
N THR A 4 29.36 25.17 -17.68
CA THR A 4 29.83 23.79 -17.77
C THR A 4 28.67 22.84 -18.08
N LYS A 5 28.99 21.60 -18.50
CA LYS A 5 27.97 20.56 -18.77
C LYS A 5 27.07 20.29 -17.54
N SER A 6 27.62 20.42 -16.32
CA SER A 6 26.90 20.25 -15.05
C SER A 6 26.06 21.47 -14.68
N ASN A 7 26.56 22.70 -14.83
CA ASN A 7 25.89 23.90 -14.31
C ASN A 7 24.91 24.59 -15.30
N ARG A 8 24.94 24.23 -16.59
CA ARG A 8 24.12 24.85 -17.67
C ARG A 8 22.59 24.85 -17.48
N ARG A 9 22.06 24.12 -16.48
CA ARG A 9 20.63 24.08 -16.14
C ARG A 9 20.26 24.87 -14.87
N GLN A 10 21.25 25.28 -14.08
CA GLN A 10 21.03 25.80 -12.71
C GLN A 10 21.04 27.34 -12.63
N CYS A 11 21.79 28.04 -13.48
CA CYS A 11 21.80 29.50 -13.47
C CYS A 11 20.58 30.07 -14.23
N HIS A 12 19.72 30.81 -13.52
CA HIS A 12 18.52 31.46 -14.07
C HIS A 12 18.86 32.43 -15.22
N SER A 13 19.85 33.30 -15.02
CA SER A 13 20.30 34.28 -16.04
C SER A 13 20.78 33.58 -17.32
N CYS A 14 21.58 32.53 -17.21
CA CYS A 14 22.11 31.82 -18.38
C CYS A 14 21.05 30.97 -19.09
N ARG A 15 20.06 30.44 -18.35
CA ARG A 15 18.87 29.81 -18.94
C ARG A 15 18.05 30.83 -19.73
N LEU A 16 17.81 32.01 -19.16
CA LEU A 16 17.09 33.10 -19.82
C LEU A 16 17.81 33.58 -21.09
N GLN A 17 19.13 33.79 -21.04
CA GLN A 17 19.93 34.13 -22.21
C GLN A 17 19.80 33.09 -23.33
N LYS A 18 19.84 31.79 -23.00
CA LYS A 18 19.61 30.73 -23.99
C LYS A 18 18.18 30.74 -24.55
N CYS A 19 17.16 31.00 -23.72
CA CYS A 19 15.78 31.15 -24.18
C CYS A 19 15.64 32.29 -25.19
N LEU A 20 16.24 33.45 -24.92
CA LEU A 20 16.24 34.58 -25.86
C LEU A 20 17.04 34.24 -27.14
N SER A 21 18.20 33.56 -27.02
CA SER A 21 19.02 33.21 -28.19
C SER A 21 18.40 32.17 -29.13
N ILE A 22 17.41 31.40 -28.67
CA ILE A 22 16.60 30.51 -29.53
C ILE A 22 15.31 31.17 -30.05
N GLY A 23 15.17 32.48 -29.89
CA GLY A 23 14.05 33.27 -30.43
C GLY A 23 12.84 33.44 -29.51
N MET A 24 12.94 33.14 -28.20
CA MET A 24 11.86 33.50 -27.27
C MET A 24 11.77 35.02 -27.12
N ARG A 25 10.55 35.55 -27.30
CA ARG A 25 10.23 36.98 -27.22
C ARG A 25 10.30 37.47 -25.77
N ARG A 26 11.12 38.50 -25.50
CA ARG A 26 11.32 39.08 -24.15
C ARG A 26 10.04 39.72 -23.63
N GLU A 27 9.29 40.37 -24.50
CA GLU A 27 8.03 41.05 -24.24
C GLU A 27 6.89 40.11 -23.81
N LEU A 28 7.04 38.79 -23.97
CA LEU A 28 6.11 37.78 -23.47
C LEU A 28 6.51 37.23 -22.08
N ILE A 29 7.63 37.70 -21.51
CA ILE A 29 8.05 37.37 -20.15
C ILE A 29 7.37 38.36 -19.20
N MET A 30 6.69 37.84 -18.17
CA MET A 30 6.08 38.70 -17.14
C MET A 30 7.13 39.62 -16.51
N SER A 31 6.82 40.91 -16.39
CA SER A 31 7.65 41.85 -15.63
C SER A 31 7.69 41.47 -14.14
N ASP A 32 8.75 41.85 -13.44
CA ASP A 32 8.87 41.62 -11.99
C ASP A 32 7.69 42.24 -11.22
N GLU A 33 7.19 43.39 -11.67
CA GLU A 33 5.98 44.04 -11.14
C GLU A 33 4.72 43.16 -11.34
N ALA A 34 4.54 42.55 -12.51
CA ALA A 34 3.41 41.65 -12.77
C ALA A 34 3.51 40.36 -11.95
N VAL A 35 4.72 39.85 -11.74
CA VAL A 35 4.98 38.69 -10.86
C VAL A 35 4.62 39.05 -9.41
N GLU A 36 5.03 40.21 -8.91
CA GLU A 36 4.75 40.60 -7.52
C GLU A 36 3.28 40.98 -7.30
N LYS A 37 2.62 41.64 -8.26
CA LYS A 37 1.15 41.82 -8.25
C LYS A 37 0.41 40.48 -8.15
N ARG A 38 0.84 39.47 -8.92
CA ARG A 38 0.25 38.12 -8.85
C ARG A 38 0.50 37.45 -7.49
N ARG A 39 1.70 37.58 -6.91
CA ARG A 39 2.02 37.06 -5.56
C ARG A 39 1.18 37.73 -4.48
N MET A 40 1.03 39.06 -4.53
CA MET A 40 0.17 39.80 -3.60
C MET A 40 -1.31 39.38 -3.72
N GLN A 41 -1.83 39.19 -4.94
CA GLN A 41 -3.19 38.68 -5.14
C GLN A 41 -3.38 37.28 -4.57
N ILE A 42 -2.43 36.36 -4.77
CA ILE A 42 -2.47 35.01 -4.20
C ILE A 42 -2.46 35.06 -2.66
N ARG A 43 -1.59 35.89 -2.06
CA ARG A 43 -1.53 36.07 -0.60
C ARG A 43 -2.84 36.65 -0.05
N ARG A 44 -3.40 37.68 -0.70
CA ARG A 44 -4.69 38.27 -0.31
C ARG A 44 -5.83 37.26 -0.38
N LYS A 45 -5.92 36.47 -1.46
CA LYS A 45 -6.93 35.39 -1.56
C LYS A 45 -6.80 34.38 -0.41
N LYS A 46 -5.58 33.91 -0.11
CA LYS A 46 -5.34 32.99 1.01
C LYS A 46 -5.62 33.59 2.40
N MET A 47 -5.59 34.91 2.56
CA MET A 47 -5.96 35.59 3.81
C MET A 47 -7.46 35.90 3.91
N GLN A 48 -8.20 35.82 2.79
CA GLN A 48 -9.66 35.92 2.73
C GLN A 48 -10.35 34.54 2.65
N GLU A 49 -9.55 33.48 2.53
CA GLU A 49 -10.00 32.10 2.57
C GLU A 49 -10.17 31.73 4.05
N GLU A 50 -11.41 31.81 4.54
CA GLU A 50 -11.78 31.39 5.89
C GLU A 50 -11.26 29.97 6.17
N PRO A 51 -10.69 29.70 7.36
CA PRO A 51 -10.29 28.35 7.72
C PRO A 51 -11.51 27.43 7.68
N VAL A 52 -11.34 26.23 7.12
CA VAL A 52 -12.40 25.22 7.04
C VAL A 52 -12.80 24.83 8.46
N THR A 53 -13.90 25.42 8.93
CA THR A 53 -14.48 25.16 10.25
C THR A 53 -15.54 24.08 10.10
N LEU A 54 -15.43 23.03 10.92
CA LEU A 54 -16.42 21.95 10.95
C LEU A 54 -17.66 22.43 11.70
N SER A 55 -18.85 22.10 11.17
CA SER A 55 -20.08 22.30 11.94
C SER A 55 -20.12 21.36 13.16
N PRO A 56 -20.83 21.71 14.24
CA PRO A 56 -20.96 20.85 15.42
C PRO A 56 -21.46 19.43 15.09
N GLN A 57 -22.31 19.31 14.07
CA GLN A 57 -22.81 18.02 13.57
C GLN A 57 -21.72 17.20 12.88
N GLN A 58 -20.86 17.82 12.07
CA GLN A 58 -19.72 17.14 11.44
C GLN A 58 -18.71 16.68 12.50
N GLU A 59 -18.41 17.53 13.49
CA GLU A 59 -17.52 17.16 14.59
C GLU A 59 -18.09 15.97 15.39
N ALA A 60 -19.38 15.98 15.72
CA ALA A 60 -20.03 14.85 16.41
C ALA A 60 -19.91 13.52 15.64
N VAL A 61 -20.12 13.54 14.32
CA VAL A 61 -19.95 12.36 13.46
C VAL A 61 -18.49 11.89 13.43
N ILE A 62 -17.52 12.81 13.35
CA ILE A 62 -16.09 12.47 13.39
C ILE A 62 -15.72 11.82 14.72
N GLN A 63 -16.18 12.38 15.85
CA GLN A 63 -15.93 11.82 17.19
C GLN A 63 -16.57 10.44 17.37
N GLU A 64 -17.77 10.22 16.82
CA GLU A 64 -18.42 8.90 16.80
C GLU A 64 -17.59 7.87 16.01
N LEU A 65 -17.17 8.22 14.78
CA LEU A 65 -16.36 7.35 13.91
C LEU A 65 -15.00 7.00 14.53
N LEU A 66 -14.31 7.98 15.14
CA LEU A 66 -13.05 7.75 15.85
C LEU A 66 -13.26 6.84 17.07
N THR A 67 -14.29 7.11 17.88
CA THR A 67 -14.63 6.31 19.06
C THR A 67 -14.97 4.87 18.69
N ALA A 68 -15.73 4.67 17.61
CA ALA A 68 -16.04 3.37 17.04
C ALA A 68 -14.75 2.63 16.64
N HIS A 69 -13.90 3.28 15.83
CA HIS A 69 -12.65 2.70 15.34
C HIS A 69 -11.72 2.28 16.48
N HIS A 70 -11.48 3.15 17.47
CA HIS A 70 -10.63 2.83 18.61
C HIS A 70 -11.16 1.70 19.50
N LYS A 71 -12.48 1.43 19.51
CA LYS A 71 -13.09 0.32 20.26
C LYS A 71 -13.03 -1.01 19.53
N THR A 72 -13.01 -1.01 18.20
CA THR A 72 -13.16 -2.23 17.39
C THR A 72 -11.91 -2.57 16.57
N PHE A 73 -10.90 -1.71 16.56
CA PHE A 73 -9.65 -1.92 15.83
C PHE A 73 -8.43 -1.89 16.77
N ASP A 74 -7.86 -3.08 17.02
CA ASP A 74 -6.62 -3.24 17.76
C ASP A 74 -5.40 -3.05 16.83
N MET A 75 -4.84 -1.84 16.82
CA MET A 75 -3.63 -1.50 16.04
C MET A 75 -2.37 -2.23 16.53
N THR A 76 -2.38 -2.78 17.75
CA THR A 76 -1.26 -3.58 18.27
C THR A 76 -1.28 -5.01 17.78
N CYS A 77 -2.40 -5.44 17.17
CA CYS A 77 -2.62 -6.79 16.64
C CYS A 77 -2.38 -7.88 17.70
N ALA A 78 -2.60 -7.59 18.99
CA ALA A 78 -2.26 -8.48 20.10
C ALA A 78 -2.99 -9.83 20.01
N HIS A 79 -4.18 -9.84 19.40
CA HIS A 79 -5.00 -11.02 19.17
C HIS A 79 -4.45 -11.96 18.08
N PHE A 80 -3.52 -11.51 17.22
CA PHE A 80 -3.07 -12.29 16.06
C PHE A 80 -2.22 -13.50 16.45
N ILE A 81 -1.68 -13.53 17.68
CA ILE A 81 -0.98 -14.68 18.25
C ILE A 81 -1.87 -15.92 18.42
N GLN A 82 -3.20 -15.73 18.38
CA GLN A 82 -4.19 -16.80 18.52
C GLN A 82 -4.55 -17.47 17.18
N PHE A 83 -4.10 -16.92 16.06
CA PHE A 83 -4.38 -17.46 14.73
C PHE A 83 -3.50 -18.67 14.43
N ARG A 84 -3.97 -19.55 13.53
CA ARG A 84 -3.16 -20.68 13.06
C ARG A 84 -1.82 -20.16 12.51
N PRO A 85 -0.67 -20.71 12.93
CA PRO A 85 0.63 -20.23 12.48
C PRO A 85 0.78 -20.28 10.96
N LEU A 86 1.50 -19.31 10.40
CA LEU A 86 1.97 -19.38 9.02
C LEU A 86 3.05 -20.46 8.93
N ASP A 87 2.75 -21.57 8.26
CA ASP A 87 3.73 -22.62 7.96
C ASP A 87 4.71 -22.14 6.88
N ARG A 88 5.67 -21.33 7.32
CA ARG A 88 6.87 -20.95 6.57
C ARG A 88 7.92 -22.04 6.79
N ASP A 89 8.00 -22.95 5.82
CA ASP A 89 8.92 -24.09 5.71
C ASP A 89 10.10 -24.07 6.73
N GLN A 90 9.97 -24.87 7.79
CA GLN A 90 10.93 -24.89 8.89
C GLN A 90 12.23 -25.65 8.53
N LYS A 91 13.07 -25.04 7.70
CA LYS A 91 14.46 -25.47 7.44
C LYS A 91 15.49 -24.53 8.08
N SER A 92 15.51 -24.53 9.41
CA SER A 92 16.63 -24.01 10.22
C SER A 92 17.03 -24.97 11.34
N LYS A 93 17.18 -26.27 11.02
CA LYS A 93 17.96 -27.18 11.86
C LYS A 93 19.44 -26.84 11.75
N SER A 94 19.95 -26.06 12.69
CA SER A 94 21.38 -26.12 13.01
C SER A 94 21.68 -27.52 13.53
N ARG A 95 22.50 -28.28 12.79
CA ARG A 95 23.20 -29.48 13.25
C ARG A 95 24.60 -29.44 12.69
N CYS A 96 25.59 -29.39 13.57
CA CYS A 96 26.97 -29.65 13.18
C CYS A 96 27.16 -31.14 12.88
N ALA A 97 28.10 -31.41 11.96
CA ALA A 97 28.70 -32.70 11.60
C ALA A 97 27.87 -33.74 10.81
N GLY A 98 28.39 -34.16 9.65
CA GLY A 98 28.09 -35.46 9.01
C GLY A 98 27.65 -35.43 7.54
N GLU A 99 28.60 -35.47 6.60
CA GLU A 99 28.42 -35.88 5.18
C GLU A 99 28.43 -37.44 5.04
N PRO A 100 28.35 -38.10 3.83
CA PRO A 100 28.19 -37.59 2.45
C PRO A 100 27.21 -38.32 1.46
N ASN A 101 26.90 -37.63 0.34
CA ASN A 101 26.83 -38.10 -1.08
C ASN A 101 25.69 -38.91 -1.78
N SER A 102 25.45 -38.46 -3.04
CA SER A 102 25.05 -39.21 -4.27
C SER A 102 23.56 -39.57 -4.52
N SER A 103 22.96 -39.48 -5.74
CA SER A 103 23.27 -38.75 -7.01
C SER A 103 22.10 -38.80 -8.05
N ARG A 104 22.09 -37.86 -9.02
CA ARG A 104 21.66 -37.94 -10.47
C ARG A 104 20.24 -38.48 -10.82
N LEU A 105 19.23 -37.76 -11.37
CA LEU A 105 19.02 -36.93 -12.61
C LEU A 105 18.01 -37.61 -13.60
N THR A 106 17.29 -36.82 -14.42
CA THR A 106 16.66 -37.09 -15.77
C THR A 106 15.11 -37.18 -15.97
N TYR A 107 14.55 -36.12 -16.61
CA TYR A 107 13.43 -35.95 -17.60
C TYR A 107 12.21 -36.94 -17.67
N THR A 108 10.94 -36.56 -17.91
CA THR A 108 10.34 -35.85 -19.09
C THR A 108 8.86 -35.44 -18.87
N THR A 109 8.37 -34.57 -19.76
CA THR A 109 7.05 -33.90 -19.97
C THR A 109 5.75 -34.76 -19.95
N THR A 110 4.64 -34.24 -19.38
CA THR A 110 3.36 -33.85 -20.06
C THR A 110 2.30 -33.22 -19.12
N HIS A 111 1.45 -32.39 -19.75
CA HIS A 111 0.18 -31.67 -19.41
C HIS A 111 -0.75 -32.30 -18.32
N GLU A 112 -1.74 -31.63 -17.70
CA GLU A 112 -2.95 -30.95 -18.24
C GLU A 112 -3.48 -29.80 -17.33
N ASP A 113 -4.45 -29.01 -17.83
CA ASP A 113 -4.97 -27.73 -17.30
C ASP A 113 -5.88 -27.74 -16.04
N ALA A 114 -5.85 -26.63 -15.29
CA ALA A 114 -6.99 -26.11 -14.51
C ALA A 114 -6.81 -24.63 -14.06
N VAL A 115 -7.59 -23.73 -14.67
CA VAL A 115 -8.03 -22.37 -14.22
C VAL A 115 -7.10 -21.61 -13.24
N GLN A 116 -6.27 -20.72 -13.79
CA GLN A 116 -5.53 -19.72 -13.01
C GLN A 116 -6.32 -18.40 -12.91
N GLN A 117 -7.04 -18.19 -11.82
CA GLN A 117 -7.54 -16.85 -11.49
C GLN A 117 -6.47 -16.13 -10.65
N THR A 118 -5.64 -15.35 -11.33
CA THR A 118 -4.45 -14.70 -10.77
C THR A 118 -4.81 -13.65 -9.73
N ILE A 119 -4.70 -14.00 -8.45
CA ILE A 119 -4.68 -13.02 -7.35
C ILE A 119 -3.27 -12.43 -7.32
N SER A 120 -3.13 -11.18 -7.77
CA SER A 120 -1.89 -10.41 -7.67
C SER A 120 -1.61 -10.07 -6.20
N PHE A 121 -0.89 -10.93 -5.50
CA PHE A 121 -0.48 -10.70 -4.11
C PHE A 121 0.46 -9.48 -4.03
N VAL A 122 -0.01 -8.41 -3.40
CA VAL A 122 0.83 -7.27 -3.02
C VAL A 122 1.62 -7.68 -1.78
N SER A 123 2.88 -8.10 -1.97
CA SER A 123 3.77 -8.52 -0.89
C SER A 123 4.01 -7.38 0.13
N PRO A 124 3.89 -7.62 1.45
CA PRO A 124 4.36 -6.68 2.45
C PRO A 124 5.90 -6.60 2.45
N SER A 125 6.42 -5.39 2.26
CA SER A 125 7.86 -5.13 2.13
C SER A 125 8.66 -5.41 3.41
N PHE A 126 9.48 -6.46 3.41
CA PHE A 126 10.55 -6.70 4.39
C PHE A 126 11.79 -7.32 3.68
N PRO A 127 13.00 -7.24 4.27
CA PRO A 127 14.20 -6.94 3.48
C PRO A 127 14.66 -8.07 2.54
N TYR A 128 15.17 -7.60 1.40
CA TYR A 128 15.65 -8.36 0.26
C TYR A 128 16.71 -9.42 0.66
N PHE A 129 16.44 -10.69 0.33
CA PHE A 129 17.47 -11.73 0.26
C PHE A 129 17.38 -12.44 -1.09
N SER A 130 18.53 -12.61 -1.75
CA SER A 130 18.61 -13.05 -3.13
C SER A 130 18.01 -14.44 -3.35
N ILE A 131 17.23 -14.56 -4.43
CA ILE A 131 16.74 -15.83 -4.96
C ILE A 131 17.93 -16.64 -5.47
N HIS A 132 18.02 -17.91 -5.03
CA HIS A 132 18.67 -18.97 -5.79
C HIS A 132 17.68 -20.12 -5.96
N SER A 133 17.31 -20.39 -7.21
CA SER A 133 16.43 -21.51 -7.60
C SER A 133 17.13 -22.85 -7.40
N PRO A 134 16.40 -23.90 -6.99
CA PRO A 134 16.30 -25.06 -7.90
C PRO A 134 14.95 -25.81 -7.89
N GLU A 135 14.76 -26.63 -8.91
CA GLU A 135 13.64 -27.57 -9.09
C GLU A 135 14.06 -29.00 -8.64
N THR A 136 13.25 -30.07 -8.62
CA THR A 136 11.93 -30.32 -9.26
C THR A 136 11.14 -31.41 -8.49
N THR A 137 9.81 -31.42 -8.64
CA THR A 137 8.87 -32.57 -8.57
C THR A 137 8.92 -33.62 -7.43
N GLU A 138 7.79 -33.79 -6.72
CA GLU A 138 7.28 -35.11 -6.33
C GLU A 138 5.72 -35.16 -6.32
N LYS A 139 5.12 -35.85 -7.30
CA LYS A 139 3.66 -35.82 -7.58
C LYS A 139 2.80 -36.73 -6.67
N THR A 140 2.66 -36.37 -5.39
CA THR A 140 1.46 -36.76 -4.60
C THR A 140 1.11 -35.82 -3.44
N ARG A 141 1.87 -34.74 -3.21
CA ARG A 141 1.74 -33.86 -2.02
C ARG A 141 1.46 -32.39 -2.33
N HIS A 142 1.24 -32.03 -3.59
CA HIS A 142 1.32 -30.64 -4.04
C HIS A 142 0.04 -29.79 -3.88
N LYS A 143 -1.16 -30.37 -3.71
CA LYS A 143 -2.38 -29.57 -3.48
C LYS A 143 -2.39 -28.88 -2.11
N SER A 144 -1.76 -29.47 -1.09
CA SER A 144 -1.62 -28.87 0.24
C SER A 144 -0.51 -27.82 0.34
N ALA A 145 0.54 -27.94 -0.49
CA ALA A 145 1.71 -27.06 -0.45
C ALA A 145 1.44 -25.64 -0.99
N ILE A 146 0.49 -25.48 -1.91
CA ILE A 146 0.16 -24.17 -2.53
C ILE A 146 -0.58 -23.25 -1.54
N PHE A 147 -1.22 -23.82 -0.52
CA PHE A 147 -2.20 -23.12 0.33
C PHE A 147 -1.90 -23.21 1.83
N THR A 148 -0.63 -23.43 2.21
CA THR A 148 -0.21 -23.55 3.64
C THR A 148 -0.55 -22.33 4.49
N SER A 149 -0.69 -21.15 3.86
CA SER A 149 -1.05 -19.89 4.52
C SER A 149 -2.55 -19.62 4.59
N LEU A 150 -3.40 -20.30 3.81
CA LEU A 150 -4.86 -20.09 3.83
C LEU A 150 -5.49 -20.24 5.22
N PRO A 151 -5.10 -21.20 6.09
CA PRO A 151 -5.63 -21.29 7.44
C PRO A 151 -5.42 -20.00 8.25
N HIS A 152 -4.21 -19.44 8.23
CA HIS A 152 -3.88 -18.18 8.89
C HIS A 152 -4.67 -17.00 8.28
N PHE A 153 -4.70 -16.90 6.95
CA PHE A 153 -5.47 -15.86 6.27
C PHE A 153 -6.97 -15.95 6.55
N THR A 154 -7.51 -17.16 6.72
CA THR A 154 -8.92 -17.36 7.09
C THR A 154 -9.21 -16.85 8.50
N ASP A 155 -8.31 -17.09 9.46
CA ASP A 155 -8.45 -16.58 10.83
C ASP A 155 -8.37 -15.06 10.87
N LEU A 156 -7.37 -14.50 10.18
CA LEU A 156 -7.18 -13.05 10.03
C LEU A 156 -8.39 -12.38 9.36
N THR A 157 -8.85 -12.86 8.21
CA THR A 157 -10.01 -12.26 7.52
C THR A 157 -11.28 -12.40 8.33
N THR A 158 -11.51 -13.55 8.99
CA THR A 158 -12.65 -13.73 9.91
C THR A 158 -12.61 -12.74 11.08
N TYR A 159 -11.43 -12.50 11.66
CA TYR A 159 -11.24 -11.51 12.73
C TYR A 159 -11.50 -10.09 12.23
N MET A 160 -10.96 -9.72 11.06
CA MET A 160 -11.16 -8.39 10.46
C MET A 160 -12.63 -8.15 10.09
N ILE A 161 -13.32 -9.15 9.54
CA ILE A 161 -14.77 -9.09 9.25
C ILE A 161 -15.56 -8.88 10.54
N LYS A 162 -15.25 -9.61 11.62
CA LYS A 162 -15.88 -9.39 12.94
C LYS A 162 -15.66 -7.96 13.44
N ASN A 163 -14.47 -7.40 13.26
CA ASN A 163 -14.17 -6.02 13.67
C ASN A 163 -14.93 -4.99 12.83
N VAL A 164 -15.09 -5.19 11.52
CA VAL A 164 -15.91 -4.32 10.64
C VAL A 164 -17.39 -4.40 11.01
N ILE A 165 -17.92 -5.60 11.27
CA ILE A 165 -19.30 -5.78 11.74
C ILE A 165 -19.51 -5.08 13.10
N ASN A 166 -18.56 -5.22 14.02
CA ASN A 166 -18.62 -4.57 15.33
C ASN A 166 -18.52 -3.04 15.20
N PHE A 167 -17.68 -2.53 14.29
CA PHE A 167 -17.57 -1.11 13.98
C PHE A 167 -18.92 -0.56 13.52
N GLY A 168 -19.55 -1.17 12.51
CA GLY A 168 -20.88 -0.78 12.04
C GLY A 168 -21.91 -0.79 13.17
N LYS A 169 -21.92 -1.84 14.00
CA LYS A 169 -22.79 -1.94 15.19
C LYS A 169 -22.56 -0.87 16.27
N THR A 170 -21.44 -0.15 16.27
CA THR A 170 -21.24 0.98 17.19
C THR A 170 -21.78 2.31 16.66
N LEU A 171 -22.04 2.44 15.35
CA LEU A 171 -22.54 3.67 14.74
C LEU A 171 -24.06 3.78 14.85
N THR A 172 -24.54 4.88 15.42
CA THR A 172 -25.97 5.21 15.58
C THR A 172 -26.71 5.18 14.24
N MET A 173 -26.17 5.86 13.23
CA MET A 173 -26.76 5.94 11.89
C MET A 173 -26.86 4.57 11.19
N PHE A 174 -25.90 3.67 11.42
CA PHE A 174 -25.94 2.31 10.86
C PHE A 174 -27.00 1.45 11.56
N ARG A 175 -27.09 1.55 12.89
CA ARG A 175 -28.11 0.83 13.68
C ARG A 175 -29.55 1.28 13.40
N ALA A 176 -29.75 2.48 12.87
CA ALA A 176 -31.06 3.01 12.50
C ALA A 176 -31.61 2.43 11.19
N LEU A 177 -30.77 1.79 10.38
CA LEU A 177 -31.17 1.11 9.15
C LEU A 177 -31.91 -0.20 9.45
N ILE A 178 -32.75 -0.65 8.52
CA ILE A 178 -33.37 -1.99 8.60
C ILE A 178 -32.29 -3.09 8.49
N ILE A 179 -32.59 -4.28 9.01
CA ILE A 179 -31.61 -5.36 9.09
C ILE A 179 -31.07 -5.80 7.71
N ASP A 180 -31.92 -5.78 6.68
CA ASP A 180 -31.52 -6.14 5.31
C ASP A 180 -30.55 -5.13 4.69
N ASP A 181 -30.71 -3.84 5.00
CA ASP A 181 -29.77 -2.79 4.60
C ASP A 181 -28.44 -2.90 5.35
N GLN A 182 -28.49 -3.14 6.68
CA GLN A 182 -27.28 -3.40 7.47
C GLN A 182 -26.50 -4.60 6.94
N ILE A 183 -27.19 -5.69 6.57
CA ILE A 183 -26.57 -6.87 5.96
C ILE A 183 -26.03 -6.53 4.57
N SER A 184 -26.76 -5.78 3.74
CA SER A 184 -26.35 -5.44 2.37
C SER A 184 -25.14 -4.50 2.34
N LEU A 185 -24.97 -3.63 3.33
CA LEU A 185 -23.80 -2.76 3.49
C LEU A 185 -22.55 -3.48 4.06
N LEU A 186 -22.70 -4.69 4.58
CA LEU A 186 -21.62 -5.50 5.18
C LEU A 186 -21.17 -6.68 4.30
N LYS A 187 -21.76 -6.87 3.12
CA LYS A 187 -21.50 -7.97 2.18
C LYS A 187 -20.66 -7.53 0.98
#